data_AF-A0A7V9HVS0-F1
#
_entry.id   AF-A0A7V9HVS0-F1
#
_cell.length_a   1.000
_cell.length_b   1.000
_cell.length_c   1.000
_cell.angle_alpha   90.00
_cell.angle_beta   90.00
_cell.angle_gamma   90.00
#
_symmetry.space_group_name_H-M   'P 1'
#
loop_
_entity.id
_entity.type
_entity.pdbx_description
1 polymer ?
#
loop_
_entity_poly.entity_id
_entity_poly.type
_entity_poly.pdbx_seq_one_letter_code
_entity_poly.pdbx_strand_id
1 'polypeptide(L)'
;MRRTLILAGLTTLALNLASFGTGTMPLRTDTSSAALMSLGQEYGDLQLWATAIAEATDTLESAERARTLAHQLARVMGPLEDDFEKTTAALSTAQLEQILPLWESMVFAHAGVALLQERAAALGLDPSINPSELHDLAYQLSVVLDVAAEIQRRALS
;
A
#
# COMPACT_ATOMS: atom_id res chain seq x y z
N MET A 1 7.95 39.56 19.86
CA MET A 1 7.20 38.37 19.42
C MET A 1 8.15 37.59 18.50
N ARG A 2 8.96 36.59 18.92
CA ARG A 2 8.66 35.17 19.26
C ARG A 2 7.65 34.57 18.26
N ARG A 3 7.93 33.53 17.44
CA ARG A 3 8.83 32.36 17.55
C ARG A 3 9.17 31.83 16.14
N THR A 4 10.45 31.61 15.86
CA THR A 4 10.93 30.58 14.91
C THR A 4 11.17 29.30 15.71
N LEU A 5 10.54 28.20 15.32
CA LEU A 5 10.81 26.87 15.87
C LEU A 5 11.80 26.17 14.95
N ILE A 6 13.01 26.04 15.48
CA ILE A 6 14.09 25.20 14.99
C ILE A 6 13.68 23.76 15.29
N LEU A 7 13.53 22.92 14.26
CA LEU A 7 13.51 21.46 14.44
C LEU A 7 14.94 20.95 14.26
N ALA A 8 15.50 20.46 15.36
CA ALA A 8 16.78 19.77 15.44
C ALA A 8 16.53 18.26 15.61
N GLY A 9 17.44 17.45 15.07
CA GLY A 9 17.55 16.00 15.29
C GLY A 9 17.25 15.21 14.00
N LEU A 10 18.08 14.32 13.49
CA LEU A 10 19.21 13.58 14.05
C LEU A 10 20.39 13.57 13.07
N THR A 11 21.57 13.84 13.61
CA THR A 11 22.87 13.47 13.06
C THR A 11 23.13 11.98 13.24
N THR A 12 24.12 11.48 12.46
CA THR A 12 24.87 10.22 12.58
C THR A 12 24.19 8.93 12.11
N LEU A 13 24.56 8.49 10.90
CA LEU A 13 25.18 7.16 10.75
C LEU A 13 26.09 7.15 9.51
N ALA A 14 27.37 7.45 9.75
CA ALA A 14 28.45 7.28 8.80
C ALA A 14 29.22 6.01 9.21
N LEU A 15 29.51 5.17 8.21
CA LEU A 15 30.51 4.10 8.17
C LEU A 15 30.40 2.93 9.18
N ASN A 16 29.91 1.79 8.66
CA ASN A 16 30.58 0.50 8.81
C ASN A 16 30.44 -0.31 7.51
N LEU A 17 31.18 0.12 6.48
CA LEU A 17 31.51 -0.69 5.31
C LEU A 17 32.71 -1.58 5.67
N ALA A 18 32.46 -2.70 6.34
CA ALA A 18 33.42 -3.82 6.44
C ALA A 18 32.79 -5.00 7.19
N SER A 19 32.02 -5.84 6.49
CA SER A 19 32.22 -7.30 6.55
C SER A 19 31.27 -7.95 5.55
N PHE A 20 31.86 -8.53 4.50
CA PHE A 20 31.17 -9.39 3.55
C PHE A 20 30.62 -10.62 4.29
N GLY A 21 29.30 -10.73 4.29
CA GLY A 21 28.58 -11.98 4.50
C GLY A 21 27.57 -12.12 3.39
N THR A 22 27.99 -12.63 2.22
CA THR A 22 27.08 -13.19 1.22
C THR A 22 26.50 -14.49 1.77
N GLY A 23 25.67 -14.37 2.80
CA GLY A 23 24.76 -15.41 3.22
C GLY A 23 23.38 -14.91 2.86
N THR A 24 22.74 -15.55 1.89
CA THR A 24 21.28 -15.58 1.79
C THR A 24 20.77 -16.21 3.09
N MET A 25 20.76 -15.43 4.17
CA MET A 25 20.07 -15.83 5.39
C MET A 25 18.60 -15.69 5.07
N PRO A 26 17.84 -16.81 5.03
CA PRO A 26 16.41 -16.72 4.81
C PRO A 26 15.81 -15.76 5.84
N LEU A 27 14.81 -14.99 5.42
CA LEU A 27 13.97 -14.21 6.34
C LEU A 27 13.67 -15.10 7.55
N ARG A 28 13.91 -14.60 8.78
CA ARG A 28 13.63 -15.34 10.00
C ARG A 28 12.18 -15.84 9.92
N THR A 29 12.04 -17.15 9.84
CA THR A 29 11.00 -17.78 9.02
C THR A 29 9.58 -17.55 9.51
N ASP A 30 9.41 -17.18 10.78
CA ASP A 30 8.11 -17.34 11.42
C ASP A 30 7.30 -16.04 11.51
N THR A 31 7.91 -14.89 11.81
CA THR A 31 7.14 -13.63 12.04
C THR A 31 7.12 -12.70 10.84
N SER A 32 8.26 -12.47 10.19
CA SER A 32 8.34 -11.54 9.05
C SER A 32 7.73 -12.13 7.78
N SER A 33 7.91 -13.45 7.56
CA SER A 33 7.29 -14.13 6.42
C SER A 33 5.76 -14.14 6.57
N ALA A 34 5.27 -14.44 7.77
CA ALA A 34 3.84 -14.39 8.08
C ALA A 34 3.26 -12.97 7.89
N ALA A 35 3.95 -11.92 8.35
CA ALA A 35 3.52 -10.54 8.14
C ALA A 35 3.48 -10.16 6.65
N LEU A 36 4.53 -10.50 5.89
CA LEU A 36 4.57 -10.28 4.44
C LEU A 36 3.47 -11.05 3.71
N MET A 37 3.18 -12.30 4.11
CA MET A 37 2.08 -13.08 3.53
C MET A 37 0.71 -12.47 3.84
N SER A 38 0.48 -12.02 5.08
CA SER A 38 -0.76 -11.35 5.50
C SER A 38 -1.02 -10.09 4.67
N LEU A 39 -0.02 -9.22 4.54
CA LEU A 39 -0.11 -8.00 3.74
C LEU A 39 -0.45 -8.30 2.27
N GLY A 40 0.10 -9.38 1.72
CA GLY A 40 -0.26 -9.82 0.37
C GLY A 40 -1.67 -10.30 0.20
N GLN A 41 -2.19 -11.00 1.21
CA GLN A 41 -3.56 -11.45 1.20
C GLN A 41 -4.52 -10.25 1.18
N GLU A 42 -4.23 -9.21 1.96
CA GLU A 42 -5.00 -7.96 1.95
C GLU A 42 -4.95 -7.26 0.59
N TYR A 43 -3.77 -7.18 -0.04
CA TYR A 43 -3.65 -6.68 -1.41
C TYR A 43 -4.45 -7.52 -2.42
N GLY A 44 -4.45 -8.85 -2.27
CA GLY A 44 -5.23 -9.77 -3.09
C GLY A 44 -6.74 -9.59 -2.92
N ASP A 45 -7.20 -9.42 -1.68
CA ASP A 45 -8.61 -9.16 -1.37
C ASP A 45 -9.03 -7.80 -1.96
N LEU A 46 -8.19 -6.78 -1.85
CA LEU A 46 -8.40 -5.48 -2.49
C LEU A 46 -8.47 -5.58 -4.02
N GLN A 47 -7.69 -6.48 -4.65
CA GLN A 47 -7.71 -6.67 -6.10
C GLN A 47 -9.07 -7.22 -6.57
N LEU A 48 -9.66 -8.13 -5.80
CA LEU A 48 -11.00 -8.66 -6.07
C LEU A 48 -12.05 -7.55 -5.97
N TRP A 49 -11.94 -6.68 -4.96
CA TRP A 49 -12.81 -5.51 -4.80
C TRP A 49 -12.68 -4.52 -5.96
N ALA A 50 -11.45 -4.17 -6.34
CA ALA A 50 -11.18 -3.24 -7.43
C ALA A 50 -11.77 -3.75 -8.75
N THR A 51 -11.53 -5.02 -9.08
CA THR A 51 -12.09 -5.67 -10.26
C THR A 51 -13.61 -5.67 -10.25
N ALA A 52 -14.22 -6.07 -9.13
CA ALA A 52 -15.68 -6.12 -9.01
C ALA A 52 -16.33 -4.74 -9.12
N ILE A 53 -15.70 -3.69 -8.58
CA ILE A 53 -16.19 -2.32 -8.70
C ILE A 53 -16.08 -1.84 -10.16
N ALA A 54 -14.95 -2.07 -10.83
CA ALA A 54 -14.76 -1.70 -12.23
C ALA A 54 -15.87 -2.31 -13.11
N GLU A 55 -16.10 -3.62 -12.99
CA GLU A 55 -17.16 -4.34 -13.69
C GLU A 55 -18.57 -3.81 -13.36
N ALA A 56 -18.85 -3.53 -12.07
CA ALA A 56 -20.15 -3.01 -11.66
C ALA A 56 -20.40 -1.60 -12.20
N THR A 57 -19.37 -0.77 -12.29
CA THR A 57 -19.47 0.63 -12.75
C THR A 57 -19.73 0.76 -14.25
N ASP A 58 -19.36 -0.22 -15.08
CA ASP A 58 -19.63 -0.20 -16.53
C ASP A 58 -21.13 -0.13 -16.87
N THR A 59 -21.97 -0.61 -15.96
CA THR A 59 -23.44 -0.65 -16.14
C THR A 59 -24.18 0.24 -15.14
N LEU A 60 -23.44 1.02 -14.33
CA LEU A 60 -24.00 1.80 -13.26
C LEU A 60 -24.46 3.17 -13.77
N GLU A 61 -25.76 3.45 -13.67
CA GLU A 61 -26.34 4.73 -14.09
C GLU A 61 -26.62 5.70 -12.92
N SER A 62 -26.29 5.31 -11.69
CA SER A 62 -26.68 6.06 -10.47
C SER A 62 -25.48 6.64 -9.74
N ALA A 63 -25.41 7.97 -9.69
CA ALA A 63 -24.41 8.72 -8.92
C ALA A 63 -24.43 8.36 -7.43
N GLU A 64 -25.62 8.16 -6.84
CA GLU A 64 -25.73 7.79 -5.41
C GLU A 64 -25.14 6.41 -5.10
N ARG A 65 -25.33 5.45 -6.02
CA ARG A 65 -24.68 4.14 -5.90
C ARG A 65 -23.18 4.24 -6.09
N ALA A 66 -22.71 5.04 -7.05
CA ALA A 66 -21.27 5.27 -7.26
C ALA A 66 -20.64 5.88 -6.00
N ARG A 67 -21.29 6.88 -5.41
CA ARG A 67 -20.87 7.51 -4.14
C ARG A 67 -20.80 6.51 -3.00
N THR A 68 -21.81 5.64 -2.87
CA THR A 68 -21.82 4.57 -1.86
C THR A 68 -20.67 3.59 -2.05
N LEU A 69 -20.41 3.16 -3.28
CA LEU A 69 -19.30 2.25 -3.60
C LEU A 69 -17.93 2.92 -3.37
N ALA A 70 -17.77 4.19 -3.73
CA ALA A 70 -16.54 4.94 -3.46
C ALA A 70 -16.26 5.04 -1.94
N HIS A 71 -17.29 5.31 -1.14
CA HIS A 71 -17.16 5.33 0.32
C HIS A 71 -16.84 3.94 0.91
N GLN A 72 -17.43 2.88 0.35
CA GLN A 72 -17.10 1.50 0.74
C GLN A 72 -15.66 1.15 0.39
N LEU A 73 -15.21 1.51 -0.81
CA LEU A 73 -13.84 1.27 -1.25
C LEU A 73 -12.82 1.96 -0.35
N ALA A 74 -13.02 3.26 -0.06
CA ALA A 74 -12.16 4.00 0.88
C ALA A 74 -12.09 3.33 2.26
N ARG A 75 -13.21 2.77 2.73
CA ARG A 75 -13.27 2.05 4.02
C ARG A 75 -12.52 0.72 3.98
N VAL A 76 -12.62 -0.04 2.90
CA VAL A 76 -11.93 -1.34 2.75
C VAL A 76 -10.42 -1.14 2.60
N MET A 77 -9.99 -0.04 1.99
CA MET A 77 -8.57 0.30 1.87
C MET A 77 -7.95 0.79 3.19
N GLY A 78 -8.75 1.35 4.10
CA GLY A 78 -8.27 1.99 5.33
C GLY A 78 -7.34 1.15 6.23
N PRO A 79 -7.63 -0.14 6.50
CA PRO A 79 -6.77 -0.99 7.32
C PRO A 79 -5.36 -1.21 6.75
N LEU A 80 -5.18 -1.06 5.44
CA LEU A 80 -3.94 -1.42 4.75
C LEU A 80 -2.74 -0.58 5.22
N GLU A 81 -2.95 0.67 5.61
CA GLU A 81 -1.88 1.54 6.15
C GLU A 81 -1.31 0.94 7.45
N ASP A 82 -2.18 0.58 8.39
CA ASP A 82 -1.79 -0.04 9.65
C ASP A 82 -1.07 -1.39 9.42
N ASP A 83 -1.53 -2.18 8.45
CA ASP A 83 -0.97 -3.50 8.17
C ASP A 83 0.38 -3.41 7.42
N PHE A 84 0.56 -2.39 6.60
CA PHE A 84 1.86 -2.05 6.01
C PHE A 84 2.87 -1.59 7.08
N GLU A 85 2.46 -0.73 8.01
CA GLU A 85 3.31 -0.30 9.13
C GLU A 85 3.69 -1.47 10.04
N LYS A 86 2.73 -2.33 10.40
CA LYS A 86 3.00 -3.56 11.18
C LYS A 86 3.99 -4.46 10.47
N THR A 87 3.84 -4.64 9.16
CA THR A 87 4.76 -5.44 8.34
C THR A 87 6.16 -4.83 8.34
N THR A 88 6.27 -3.51 8.19
CA THR A 88 7.53 -2.78 8.29
C THR A 88 8.20 -3.02 9.65
N ALA A 89 7.44 -2.91 10.74
CA ALA A 89 7.93 -3.09 12.10
C ALA A 89 8.32 -4.55 12.41
N ALA A 90 7.71 -5.52 11.74
CA ALA A 90 8.02 -6.95 11.88
C ALA A 90 9.31 -7.36 11.15
N LEU A 91 9.78 -6.57 10.19
CA LEU A 91 11.05 -6.77 9.50
C LEU A 91 12.22 -6.27 10.36
N SER A 92 13.20 -7.14 10.63
CA SER A 92 14.47 -6.69 11.21
C SER A 92 15.30 -5.90 10.18
N THR A 93 16.22 -5.06 10.65
CA THR A 93 17.12 -4.28 9.78
C THR A 93 17.85 -5.16 8.76
N ALA A 94 18.38 -6.32 9.18
CA ALA A 94 19.07 -7.24 8.29
C ALA A 94 18.16 -7.83 7.20
N GLN A 95 16.87 -8.00 7.50
CA GLN A 95 15.90 -8.49 6.52
C GLN A 95 15.50 -7.39 5.55
N LEU A 96 15.26 -6.18 6.06
CA LEU A 96 14.98 -5.01 5.25
C LEU A 96 16.13 -4.73 4.27
N GLU A 97 17.39 -4.82 4.72
CA GLU A 97 18.57 -4.66 3.86
C GLU A 97 18.63 -5.68 2.72
N GLN A 98 18.21 -6.93 2.95
CA GLN A 98 18.18 -7.98 1.92
C GLN A 98 17.14 -7.70 0.84
N ILE A 99 15.98 -7.18 1.22
CA ILE A 99 14.87 -6.90 0.30
C ILE A 99 14.76 -5.40 -0.04
N LEU A 100 15.74 -4.56 0.31
CA LEU A 100 15.59 -3.10 0.33
C LEU A 100 15.05 -2.51 -0.98
N PRO A 101 15.57 -2.87 -2.17
CA PRO A 101 15.04 -2.32 -3.43
C PRO A 101 13.59 -2.76 -3.71
N LEU A 102 13.23 -3.97 -3.31
CA LEU A 102 11.85 -4.48 -3.42
C LEU A 102 10.95 -3.78 -2.39
N TRP A 103 11.44 -3.58 -1.18
CA TRP A 103 10.71 -2.90 -0.12
C TRP A 103 10.45 -1.43 -0.46
N GLU A 104 11.44 -0.72 -0.99
CA GLU A 104 11.27 0.65 -1.51
C GLU A 104 10.18 0.70 -2.59
N SER A 105 10.20 -0.26 -3.52
CA SER A 105 9.16 -0.38 -4.54
C SER A 105 7.78 -0.63 -3.92
N MET A 106 7.71 -1.42 -2.84
CA MET A 106 6.47 -1.67 -2.10
C MET A 106 5.97 -0.41 -1.38
N VAL A 107 6.86 0.40 -0.80
CA VAL A 107 6.52 1.70 -0.20
C VAL A 107 5.88 2.62 -1.25
N PHE A 108 6.41 2.65 -2.48
CA PHE A 108 5.81 3.44 -3.56
C PHE A 108 4.44 2.90 -3.99
N ALA A 109 4.28 1.58 -4.10
CA ALA A 109 2.97 0.99 -4.39
C ALA A 109 1.96 1.32 -3.28
N HIS A 110 2.37 1.20 -2.01
CA HIS A 110 1.54 1.53 -0.86
C HIS A 110 1.14 3.01 -0.83
N ALA A 111 2.06 3.93 -1.11
CA ALA A 111 1.74 5.35 -1.25
C ALA A 111 0.72 5.62 -2.37
N GLY A 112 0.80 4.86 -3.48
CA GLY A 112 -0.22 4.88 -4.53
C GLY A 112 -1.60 4.46 -4.03
N VAL A 113 -1.67 3.41 -3.20
CA VAL A 113 -2.93 2.97 -2.58
C VAL A 113 -3.49 4.04 -1.64
N ALA A 114 -2.66 4.66 -0.80
CA ALA A 114 -3.07 5.74 0.11
C ALA A 114 -3.66 6.94 -0.66
N LEU A 115 -3.02 7.39 -1.75
CA LEU A 115 -3.55 8.46 -2.60
C LEU A 115 -4.91 8.08 -3.22
N LEU A 116 -5.08 6.82 -3.63
CA LEU A 116 -6.35 6.34 -4.19
C LEU A 116 -7.43 6.21 -3.11
N GLN A 117 -7.08 5.90 -1.87
CA GLN A 117 -8.02 5.88 -0.74
C GLN A 117 -8.56 7.29 -0.47
N GLU A 118 -7.69 8.29 -0.43
CA GLU A 118 -8.09 9.69 -0.29
C GLU A 118 -9.04 10.12 -1.40
N ARG A 119 -8.71 9.74 -2.65
CA ARG A 119 -9.57 10.01 -3.81
C ARG A 119 -10.92 9.29 -3.69
N ALA A 120 -10.96 8.04 -3.26
CA ALA A 120 -12.19 7.28 -3.07
C ALA A 120 -13.05 7.93 -1.96
N ALA A 121 -12.43 8.41 -0.89
CA ALA A 121 -13.13 9.13 0.19
C ALA A 121 -13.73 10.44 -0.32
N ALA A 122 -12.99 11.21 -1.12
CA ALA A 122 -13.47 12.44 -1.73
C ALA A 122 -14.65 12.19 -2.70
N LEU A 123 -14.53 11.18 -3.57
CA LEU A 123 -15.59 10.73 -4.46
C LEU A 123 -16.84 10.26 -3.70
N GLY A 124 -16.67 9.60 -2.55
CA GLY A 124 -17.78 9.20 -1.68
C GLY A 124 -18.52 10.37 -1.00
N LEU A 125 -17.97 11.58 -1.05
CA LEU A 125 -18.59 12.80 -0.56
C LEU A 125 -19.14 13.68 -1.69
N ASP A 126 -18.80 13.39 -2.95
CA ASP A 126 -19.23 14.17 -4.11
C ASP A 126 -20.64 13.77 -4.56
N PRO A 127 -21.64 14.66 -4.46
CA PRO A 127 -23.00 14.38 -4.93
C PRO A 127 -23.12 14.36 -6.46
N SER A 128 -22.11 14.85 -7.18
CA SER A 128 -22.07 14.97 -8.64
C SER A 128 -21.18 13.93 -9.33
N ILE A 129 -20.66 12.96 -8.58
CA ILE A 129 -19.81 11.89 -9.09
C ILE A 129 -20.42 11.20 -10.31
N ASN A 130 -19.62 11.04 -11.36
CA ASN A 130 -19.93 10.17 -12.47
C ASN A 130 -19.43 8.74 -12.17
N PRO A 131 -20.24 7.69 -12.38
CA PRO A 131 -19.79 6.30 -12.28
C PRO A 131 -18.47 5.98 -12.99
N SER A 132 -18.16 6.66 -14.11
CA SER A 132 -16.87 6.50 -14.81
C SER A 132 -15.66 6.93 -13.96
N GLU A 133 -15.81 7.91 -13.07
CA GLU A 133 -14.72 8.34 -12.19
C GLU A 133 -14.39 7.28 -11.14
N LEU A 134 -15.40 6.53 -10.68
CA LEU A 134 -15.19 5.39 -9.81
C LEU A 134 -14.58 4.20 -10.58
N HIS A 135 -15.01 3.97 -11.82
CA HIS A 135 -14.39 2.98 -12.71
C HIS A 135 -12.89 3.25 -12.88
N ASP A 136 -12.52 4.49 -13.23
CA ASP A 136 -11.13 4.90 -13.43
C ASP A 136 -10.29 4.74 -12.16
N LEU A 137 -10.88 5.03 -11.00
CA LEU A 137 -10.22 4.84 -9.71
C LEU A 137 -10.00 3.35 -9.43
N ALA A 138 -11.01 2.52 -9.66
CA ALA A 138 -10.93 1.07 -9.47
C ALA A 138 -9.87 0.45 -10.40
N TYR A 139 -9.79 0.91 -11.65
CA TYR A 139 -8.75 0.52 -12.58
C TYR A 139 -7.34 0.96 -12.14
N GLN A 140 -7.19 2.21 -11.69
CA GLN A 140 -5.89 2.67 -11.16
C GLN A 140 -5.46 1.86 -9.93
N LEU A 141 -6.41 1.53 -9.05
CA LEU A 141 -6.16 0.69 -7.90
C LEU A 141 -5.69 -0.70 -8.33
N SER A 142 -6.35 -1.33 -9.30
CA SER A 142 -5.95 -2.67 -9.76
C SER A 142 -4.51 -2.68 -10.31
N VAL A 143 -4.11 -1.63 -11.04
CA VAL A 143 -2.75 -1.49 -11.56
C VAL A 143 -1.71 -1.39 -10.43
N VAL A 144 -1.99 -0.61 -9.39
CA VAL A 144 -1.08 -0.46 -8.23
C VAL A 144 -0.96 -1.78 -7.47
N LEU A 145 -2.08 -2.49 -7.29
CA LEU A 145 -2.13 -3.77 -6.59
C LEU A 145 -1.40 -4.88 -7.36
N ASP A 146 -1.46 -4.90 -8.69
CA ASP A 146 -0.68 -5.83 -9.52
C ASP A 146 0.83 -5.65 -9.32
N VAL A 147 1.28 -4.40 -9.21
CA VAL A 147 2.68 -4.07 -8.91
C VAL A 147 3.06 -4.57 -7.51
N ALA A 148 2.23 -4.30 -6.50
CA ALA A 148 2.45 -4.78 -5.14
C ALA A 148 2.55 -6.32 -5.09
N ALA A 149 1.65 -7.03 -5.77
CA ALA A 149 1.63 -8.48 -5.82
C ALA A 149 2.88 -9.07 -6.51
N GLU A 150 3.37 -8.44 -7.57
CA GLU A 150 4.63 -8.85 -8.22
C GLU A 150 5.85 -8.64 -7.31
N ILE A 151 5.93 -7.50 -6.61
CA ILE A 151 7.00 -7.23 -5.66
C ILE A 151 6.99 -8.25 -4.52
N GLN A 152 5.81 -8.55 -3.99
CA GLN A 152 5.67 -9.51 -2.90
C GLN A 152 6.07 -10.93 -3.32
N ARG A 153 5.68 -11.37 -4.53
CA ARG A 153 6.11 -12.68 -5.07
C ARG A 153 7.63 -12.79 -5.15
N ARG A 154 8.33 -11.70 -5.51
CA ARG A 154 9.80 -11.66 -5.54
C ARG A 154 10.42 -11.58 -4.16
N ALA A 155 9.75 -10.99 -3.18
CA ALA A 155 10.25 -10.91 -1.81
C ALA A 155 10.14 -12.25 -1.07
N LEU A 156 9.22 -13.13 -1.50
CA LEU A 156 8.96 -14.45 -0.91
C LEU A 156 9.62 -15.62 -1.65
N SER A 157 10.24 -15.38 -2.81
CA SER A 157 10.94 -16.40 -3.63
C SER A 157 12.38 -16.60 -3.18
#